data_AF-A0A9X0KWK3-F1
#
_entry.id   AF-A0A9X0KWK3-F1
#
_cell.length_a   1.000
_cell.length_b   1.000
_cell.length_c   1.000
_cell.angle_alpha   90.00
_cell.angle_beta   90.00
_cell.angle_gamma   90.00
#
_symmetry.space_group_name_H-M   'P 1'
#
loop_
_entity.id
_entity.type
_entity.pdbx_description
1 polymer ?
#
loop_
_entity_poly.entity_id
_entity_poly.type
_entity_poly.pdbx_seq_one_letter_code
_entity_poly.pdbx_strand_id
1 'polypeptide(L)'
;MEFTQMIEPMLAAGPDAALEAALAECAREPIRVPGAIQPHGVLLSVAGNPLCIEQVSANCANELGLDSDALLGRPLSLLLSPEQATIIENAYHHPAAPHIDPIRLTLGSAHYSASLHRTDDVLIIELEPFVEAGHEQSRIITRVLRNLQAATTLETLFDISVHEIQALTGYDRVMIYRFEPEGHGKVVAQALTGLLPSYSGLNFPGSDIPAQARELYRLNWIRVIPDATYVPVPLIPTLRPATGQPLDLGFSTLRSVSPVHCEYLKNMGVRSSMSISLLDGGELWGLIACGHPEPLLVSRELRDACAMIGQLLSVKISAIVATDIQREREEKVVLLGQLADAMSRADHEILDGLVSRPELLQSLTLADGVAVLIDDRVHLFGVCPTTEQVSGFGTQGWHASGRRSERQACRVWVFFIPTPCTRSIPKARPTEMSRAA
;
A
#
# COMPACT_ATOMS: atom_id res chain seq x y z
N MET A 1 -1.46 -23.20 -29.74
CA MET A 1 -1.16 -22.10 -30.68
C MET A 1 -0.02 -21.31 -30.07
N GLU A 2 1.10 -21.27 -30.78
CA GLU A 2 2.42 -20.93 -30.26
C GLU A 2 2.56 -19.45 -29.89
N PHE A 3 3.21 -19.18 -28.75
CA PHE A 3 3.58 -17.86 -28.20
C PHE A 3 4.20 -16.89 -29.22
N THR A 4 4.76 -17.43 -30.31
CA THR A 4 5.43 -16.70 -31.38
C THR A 4 4.49 -15.76 -32.15
N GLN A 5 3.19 -16.09 -32.27
CA GLN A 5 2.23 -15.25 -33.01
C GLN A 5 1.70 -14.04 -32.22
N MET A 6 2.00 -13.93 -30.92
CA MET A 6 1.61 -12.78 -30.08
C MET A 6 2.65 -11.66 -30.06
N ILE A 7 3.88 -11.90 -30.54
CA ILE A 7 5.00 -10.95 -30.44
C ILE A 7 5.12 -10.05 -31.68
N GLU A 8 4.64 -10.48 -32.85
CA GLU A 8 4.73 -9.69 -34.09
C GLU A 8 4.06 -8.29 -34.01
N PRO A 9 2.90 -8.10 -33.35
CA PRO A 9 2.33 -6.76 -33.16
C PRO A 9 3.11 -5.91 -32.14
N MET A 10 3.79 -6.52 -31.17
CA MET A 10 4.57 -5.82 -30.14
C MET A 10 5.88 -5.25 -30.69
N LEU A 11 6.45 -5.87 -31.73
CA LEU A 11 7.67 -5.39 -32.41
C LEU A 11 7.41 -4.17 -33.30
N ALA A 12 6.16 -3.88 -33.64
CA ALA A 12 5.78 -2.73 -34.47
C ALA A 12 5.52 -1.44 -33.67
N ALA A 13 5.41 -1.55 -32.34
CA ALA A 13 5.18 -0.43 -31.43
C ALA A 13 6.52 0.12 -30.90
N GLY A 14 6.67 1.44 -30.82
CA GLY A 14 7.84 2.04 -30.17
C GLY A 14 7.98 1.56 -28.71
N PRO A 15 9.19 1.60 -28.11
CA PRO A 15 9.46 1.01 -26.80
C PRO A 15 8.49 1.45 -25.69
N ASP A 16 7.98 2.68 -25.74
CA ASP A 16 6.98 3.20 -24.79
C ASP A 16 5.60 2.55 -24.96
N ALA A 17 5.17 2.27 -26.18
CA ALA A 17 3.85 1.68 -26.44
C ALA A 17 3.82 0.17 -26.12
N ALA A 18 4.94 -0.53 -26.28
CA ALA A 18 5.07 -1.93 -25.87
C ALA A 18 5.07 -2.07 -24.33
N LEU A 19 5.72 -1.14 -23.62
CA LEU A 19 5.69 -1.08 -22.15
C LEU A 19 4.29 -0.78 -21.63
N GLU A 20 3.60 0.23 -22.18
CA GLU A 20 2.22 0.57 -21.81
C GLU A 20 1.25 -0.60 -22.04
N ALA A 21 1.39 -1.32 -23.16
CA ALA A 21 0.58 -2.51 -23.43
C ALA A 21 0.85 -3.64 -22.41
N ALA A 22 2.11 -3.87 -22.04
CA ALA A 22 2.48 -4.86 -21.03
C ALA A 22 1.93 -4.48 -19.63
N LEU A 23 2.01 -3.21 -19.25
CA LEU A 23 1.46 -2.70 -18.01
C LEU A 23 -0.07 -2.81 -17.96
N ALA A 24 -0.74 -2.51 -19.08
CA ALA A 24 -2.19 -2.65 -19.22
C ALA A 24 -2.65 -4.11 -19.09
N GLU A 25 -1.87 -5.06 -19.62
CA GLU A 25 -2.18 -6.49 -19.48
C GLU A 25 -1.95 -6.99 -18.04
N CYS A 26 -0.86 -6.56 -17.40
CA CYS A 26 -0.61 -6.84 -15.97
C CYS A 26 -1.74 -6.30 -15.07
N ALA A 27 -2.36 -5.18 -15.45
CA ALA A 27 -3.49 -4.60 -14.73
C ALA A 27 -4.81 -5.38 -14.89
N ARG A 28 -4.90 -6.31 -15.86
CA ARG A 28 -6.08 -7.18 -16.08
C ARG A 28 -5.91 -8.60 -15.57
N GLU A 29 -4.70 -8.99 -15.19
CA GLU A 29 -4.43 -10.33 -14.66
C GLU A 29 -5.36 -10.61 -13.46
N PRO A 30 -6.14 -11.71 -13.46
CA PRO A 30 -7.10 -11.99 -12.40
C PRO A 30 -6.40 -12.52 -11.14
N ILE A 31 -5.67 -11.65 -10.45
CA ILE A 31 -4.81 -11.98 -9.32
C ILE A 31 -5.56 -12.52 -8.09
N ARG A 32 -6.89 -12.41 -8.06
CA ARG A 32 -7.76 -13.00 -7.03
C ARG A 32 -7.99 -14.50 -7.19
N VAL A 33 -7.92 -15.01 -8.43
CA VAL A 33 -8.30 -16.38 -8.77
C VAL A 33 -7.16 -17.11 -9.50
N PRO A 34 -5.94 -17.16 -8.94
CA PRO A 34 -4.78 -17.75 -9.63
C PRO A 34 -4.89 -19.28 -9.83
N GLY A 35 -5.83 -19.95 -9.16
CA GLY A 35 -5.98 -21.41 -9.20
C GLY A 35 -4.83 -22.19 -8.54
N ALA A 36 -3.96 -21.49 -7.81
CA ALA A 36 -2.78 -22.05 -7.16
C ALA A 36 -2.44 -21.31 -5.86
N ILE A 37 -1.66 -21.98 -5.01
CA ILE A 37 -1.11 -21.45 -3.76
C ILE A 37 0.42 -21.47 -3.77
N GLN A 38 1.02 -20.82 -2.78
CA GLN A 38 2.42 -20.95 -2.43
C GLN A 38 2.65 -22.28 -1.67
N PRO A 39 3.82 -22.94 -1.82
CA PRO A 39 4.03 -24.33 -1.38
C PRO A 39 4.27 -24.50 0.13
N HIS A 40 4.39 -23.42 0.89
CA HIS A 40 4.72 -23.47 2.33
C HIS A 40 3.53 -23.82 3.23
N GLY A 41 2.37 -24.09 2.65
CA GLY A 41 1.18 -24.54 3.35
C GLY A 41 0.27 -25.35 2.43
N VAL A 42 -0.86 -25.79 2.97
CA VAL A 42 -1.90 -26.56 2.26
C VAL A 42 -3.20 -25.79 2.31
N LEU A 43 -3.95 -25.82 1.21
CA LEU A 43 -5.29 -25.22 1.15
C LEU A 43 -6.33 -26.30 0.87
N LEU A 44 -7.41 -26.27 1.65
CA LEU A 44 -8.61 -27.09 1.46
C LEU A 44 -9.81 -26.16 1.29
N SER A 45 -10.72 -26.46 0.36
CA SER A 45 -12.06 -25.86 0.35
C SER A 45 -13.08 -26.92 0.74
N VAL A 46 -13.95 -26.61 1.70
CA VAL A 46 -14.98 -27.52 2.20
C VAL A 46 -16.36 -26.91 2.14
N ALA A 47 -17.36 -27.73 1.88
CA ALA A 47 -18.77 -27.34 1.93
C ALA A 47 -19.68 -28.54 2.24
N GLY A 48 -20.96 -28.24 2.48
CA GLY A 48 -22.00 -29.23 2.72
C GLY A 48 -22.28 -29.52 4.21
N ASN A 49 -23.14 -30.51 4.45
CA ASN A 49 -23.40 -31.07 5.77
C ASN A 49 -23.61 -32.60 5.60
N PRO A 50 -22.62 -33.45 5.93
CA PRO A 50 -21.33 -33.11 6.56
C PRO A 50 -20.42 -32.27 5.66
N LEU A 51 -19.45 -31.58 6.27
CA LEU A 51 -18.42 -30.83 5.54
C LEU A 51 -17.51 -31.77 4.75
N CYS A 52 -17.58 -31.71 3.43
CA CYS A 52 -16.76 -32.49 2.51
C CYS A 52 -15.73 -31.63 1.79
N ILE A 53 -14.57 -32.21 1.49
CA ILE A 53 -13.48 -31.55 0.77
C ILE A 53 -13.83 -31.46 -0.72
N GLU A 54 -14.03 -30.25 -1.23
CA GLU A 54 -14.33 -29.98 -2.64
C GLU A 54 -13.07 -29.75 -3.48
N GLN A 55 -12.06 -29.09 -2.91
CA GLN A 55 -10.76 -28.87 -3.54
C GLN A 55 -9.65 -28.99 -2.50
N VAL A 56 -8.47 -29.39 -2.95
CA VAL A 56 -7.24 -29.45 -2.16
C VAL A 56 -6.05 -29.02 -3.00
N SER A 57 -5.04 -28.37 -2.41
CA SER A 57 -3.79 -28.08 -3.09
C SER A 57 -2.99 -29.36 -3.39
N ALA A 58 -2.35 -29.41 -4.57
CA ALA A 58 -1.67 -30.60 -5.06
C ALA A 58 -0.51 -31.11 -4.18
N ASN A 59 0.00 -30.29 -3.26
CA ASN A 59 1.03 -30.69 -2.29
C ASN A 59 0.49 -31.48 -1.08
N CYS A 60 -0.82 -31.76 -1.01
CA CYS A 60 -1.42 -32.45 0.14
C CYS A 60 -0.81 -33.84 0.42
N ALA A 61 -0.35 -34.56 -0.60
CA ALA A 61 0.30 -35.85 -0.42
C ALA A 61 1.58 -35.73 0.43
N ASN A 62 2.38 -34.69 0.16
CA ASN A 62 3.64 -34.45 0.87
C ASN A 62 3.40 -33.91 2.27
N GLU A 63 2.45 -32.98 2.41
CA GLU A 63 2.22 -32.25 3.67
C GLU A 63 1.29 -33.01 4.62
N LEU A 64 0.23 -33.64 4.10
CA LEU A 64 -0.79 -34.33 4.90
C LEU A 64 -0.64 -35.86 4.89
N GLY A 65 0.23 -36.41 4.03
CA GLY A 65 0.40 -37.86 3.86
C GLY A 65 -0.75 -38.57 3.13
N LEU A 66 -1.63 -37.80 2.47
CA LEU A 66 -2.80 -38.32 1.75
C LEU A 66 -2.91 -37.66 0.36
N ASP A 67 -3.03 -38.49 -0.68
CA ASP A 67 -3.23 -38.04 -2.06
C ASP A 67 -4.58 -37.33 -2.23
N SER A 68 -4.66 -36.43 -3.21
CA SER A 68 -5.89 -35.68 -3.50
C SER A 68 -7.10 -36.59 -3.73
N ASP A 69 -6.91 -37.72 -4.41
CA ASP A 69 -7.98 -38.70 -4.69
C ASP A 69 -8.52 -39.36 -3.42
N ALA A 70 -7.72 -39.44 -2.36
CA ALA A 70 -8.13 -39.96 -1.07
C ALA A 70 -8.89 -38.92 -0.22
N LEU A 71 -8.77 -37.63 -0.57
CA LEU A 71 -9.37 -36.52 0.17
C LEU A 71 -10.64 -35.99 -0.50
N LEU A 72 -10.65 -35.89 -1.83
CA LEU A 72 -11.74 -35.26 -2.58
C LEU A 72 -13.08 -35.98 -2.38
N GLY A 73 -14.11 -35.21 -2.09
CA GLY A 73 -15.46 -35.68 -1.80
C GLY A 73 -15.61 -36.38 -0.44
N ARG A 74 -14.54 -36.50 0.35
CA ARG A 74 -14.59 -37.13 1.68
C ARG A 74 -14.89 -36.09 2.78
N PRO A 75 -15.47 -36.51 3.91
CA PRO A 75 -15.66 -35.64 5.05
C PRO A 75 -14.33 -35.11 5.61
N LEU A 76 -14.29 -33.83 5.98
CA LEU A 76 -13.12 -33.19 6.61
C LEU A 76 -12.72 -33.90 7.91
N SER A 77 -13.67 -34.51 8.61
CA SER A 77 -13.44 -35.30 9.82
C SER A 77 -12.52 -36.50 9.62
N LEU A 78 -12.21 -36.89 8.38
CA LEU A 78 -11.15 -37.86 8.09
C LEU A 78 -9.76 -37.37 8.55
N LEU A 79 -9.52 -36.05 8.51
CA LEU A 79 -8.24 -35.42 8.84
C LEU A 79 -8.15 -34.98 10.30
N LEU A 80 -9.28 -34.85 10.99
CA LEU A 80 -9.39 -34.15 12.26
C LEU A 80 -9.86 -35.08 13.39
N SER A 81 -9.43 -34.78 14.62
CA SER A 81 -10.10 -35.35 15.79
C SER A 81 -11.55 -34.85 15.89
N PRO A 82 -12.45 -35.57 16.60
CA PRO A 82 -13.84 -35.13 16.78
C PRO A 82 -13.97 -33.73 17.38
N GLU A 83 -13.07 -33.35 18.29
CA GLU A 83 -13.02 -32.03 18.91
C GLU A 83 -12.66 -30.95 17.88
N GLN A 84 -11.62 -31.19 17.07
CA GLN A 84 -11.22 -30.27 16.00
C GLN A 84 -12.30 -30.14 14.93
N ALA A 85 -12.94 -31.24 14.53
CA ALA A 85 -14.02 -31.22 13.56
C ALA A 85 -15.19 -30.34 14.05
N THR A 86 -15.57 -30.46 15.32
CA THR A 86 -16.61 -29.63 15.95
C THR A 86 -16.27 -28.14 15.91
N ILE A 87 -15.00 -27.76 16.12
CA ILE A 87 -14.55 -26.37 16.04
C ILE A 87 -14.76 -25.81 14.62
N ILE A 88 -14.33 -26.57 13.60
CA ILE A 88 -14.46 -26.14 12.19
C ILE A 88 -15.93 -26.11 11.75
N GLU A 89 -16.73 -27.10 12.13
CA GLU A 89 -18.17 -27.14 11.85
C GLU A 89 -18.90 -25.95 12.48
N ASN A 90 -18.57 -25.59 13.71
CA ASN A 90 -19.12 -24.40 14.35
C ASN A 90 -18.77 -23.12 13.60
N ALA A 91 -17.51 -22.96 13.18
CA ALA A 91 -17.07 -21.81 12.37
C ALA A 91 -17.79 -21.76 11.01
N TYR A 92 -18.06 -22.92 10.40
CA TYR A 92 -18.80 -23.01 9.14
C TYR A 92 -20.28 -22.62 9.27
N HIS A 93 -20.95 -23.10 10.31
CA HIS A 93 -22.39 -22.89 10.54
C HIS A 93 -22.71 -21.53 11.17
N HIS A 94 -21.76 -20.94 11.91
CA HIS A 94 -21.92 -19.68 12.61
C HIS A 94 -20.83 -18.67 12.18
N PRO A 95 -20.84 -18.20 10.91
CA PRO A 95 -19.76 -17.36 10.38
C PRO A 95 -19.62 -16.01 11.10
N ALA A 96 -20.67 -15.53 11.77
CA ALA A 96 -20.63 -14.31 12.58
C ALA A 96 -20.08 -14.53 13.99
N ALA A 97 -19.92 -15.79 14.43
CA ALA A 97 -19.37 -16.10 15.73
C ALA A 97 -17.85 -15.87 15.72
N PRO A 98 -17.29 -15.23 16.76
CA PRO A 98 -15.85 -15.12 16.89
C PRO A 98 -15.25 -16.52 17.04
N HIS A 99 -14.22 -16.80 16.25
CA HIS A 99 -13.38 -17.97 16.42
C HIS A 99 -11.94 -17.50 16.67
N ILE A 100 -11.15 -18.38 17.28
CA ILE A 100 -9.72 -18.15 17.45
C ILE A 100 -9.08 -18.30 16.06
N ASP A 101 -8.31 -17.32 15.60
CA ASP A 101 -7.51 -17.41 14.37
C ASP A 101 -6.08 -16.93 14.71
N PRO A 102 -5.03 -17.72 14.42
CA PRO A 102 -5.07 -19.08 13.87
C PRO A 102 -5.57 -20.13 14.87
N ILE A 103 -6.23 -21.17 14.36
CA ILE A 103 -6.61 -22.37 15.11
C ILE A 103 -5.43 -23.35 15.06
N ARG A 104 -4.95 -23.82 16.22
CA ARG A 104 -4.00 -24.92 16.24
C ARG A 104 -4.71 -26.24 15.90
N LEU A 105 -4.36 -26.84 14.76
CA LEU A 105 -4.83 -28.16 14.38
C LEU A 105 -3.69 -29.17 14.45
N THR A 106 -4.00 -30.39 14.89
CA THR A 106 -3.11 -31.55 14.80
C THR A 106 -3.65 -32.48 13.72
N LEU A 107 -2.85 -32.76 12.70
CA LEU A 107 -3.15 -33.71 11.63
C LEU A 107 -2.04 -34.75 11.61
N GLY A 108 -2.39 -36.01 11.89
CA GLY A 108 -1.39 -37.05 12.14
C GLY A 108 -0.51 -36.70 13.34
N SER A 109 0.81 -36.61 13.12
CA SER A 109 1.79 -36.19 14.14
C SER A 109 2.22 -34.72 14.03
N ALA A 110 1.73 -33.99 13.02
CA ALA A 110 2.13 -32.61 12.74
C ALA A 110 1.12 -31.61 13.30
N HIS A 111 1.62 -30.42 13.65
CA HIS A 111 0.80 -29.29 14.10
C HIS A 111 0.79 -28.19 13.05
N TYR A 112 -0.38 -27.60 12.86
CA TYR A 112 -0.64 -26.55 11.88
C TYR A 112 -1.31 -25.34 12.55
N SER A 113 -0.92 -24.15 12.12
CA SER A 113 -1.70 -22.92 12.28
C SER A 113 -2.72 -22.86 11.16
N ALA A 114 -3.99 -23.04 11.49
CA ALA A 114 -5.08 -23.11 10.54
C ALA A 114 -5.87 -21.81 10.51
N SER A 115 -6.12 -21.29 9.31
CA SER A 115 -6.96 -20.11 9.11
C SER A 115 -8.15 -20.39 8.25
N LEU A 116 -9.24 -19.76 8.66
CA LEU A 116 -10.56 -20.01 8.12
C LEU A 116 -11.06 -18.73 7.46
N HIS A 117 -11.40 -18.82 6.19
CA HIS A 117 -12.10 -17.74 5.51
C HIS A 117 -13.22 -18.29 4.65
N ARG A 118 -14.37 -17.62 4.72
CA ARG A 118 -15.55 -17.99 3.94
C ARG A 118 -15.54 -17.21 2.63
N THR A 119 -15.82 -17.89 1.53
CA THR A 119 -15.97 -17.27 0.22
C THR A 119 -17.14 -17.96 -0.47
N ASP A 120 -18.15 -17.18 -0.82
CA ASP A 120 -19.43 -17.69 -1.31
C ASP A 120 -20.04 -18.75 -0.35
N ASP A 121 -20.22 -19.97 -0.85
CA ASP A 121 -20.80 -21.13 -0.20
C ASP A 121 -19.76 -22.09 0.40
N VAL A 122 -18.45 -21.81 0.24
CA VAL A 122 -17.37 -22.66 0.76
C VAL A 122 -16.64 -22.02 1.94
N LEU A 123 -16.10 -22.89 2.79
CA LEU A 123 -15.09 -22.52 3.78
C LEU A 123 -13.72 -22.94 3.28
N ILE A 124 -12.81 -21.99 3.18
CA ILE A 124 -11.42 -22.23 2.85
C ILE A 124 -10.65 -22.39 4.16
N ILE A 125 -9.85 -23.44 4.22
CA ILE A 125 -8.98 -23.79 5.34
C ILE A 125 -7.54 -23.76 4.82
N GLU A 126 -6.74 -22.85 5.36
CA GLU A 126 -5.31 -22.73 5.06
C GLU A 126 -4.52 -23.30 6.22
N LEU A 127 -3.64 -24.26 5.95
CA LEU A 127 -2.79 -24.91 6.94
C LEU A 127 -1.34 -24.50 6.69
N GLU A 128 -0.74 -23.81 7.66
CA GLU A 128 0.69 -23.54 7.68
C GLU A 128 1.35 -24.32 8.81
N PRO A 129 2.60 -24.78 8.67
CA PRO A 129 3.33 -25.43 9.75
C PRO A 129 3.31 -24.56 11.02
N PHE A 130 2.89 -25.16 12.14
CA PHE A 130 2.85 -24.46 13.42
C PHE A 130 4.27 -24.22 13.93
N VAL A 131 4.59 -22.96 14.22
CA VAL A 131 5.85 -22.57 14.87
C VAL A 131 5.50 -22.05 16.26
N GLU A 132 6.04 -22.68 17.29
CA GLU A 132 5.76 -22.26 18.66
C GLU A 132 6.33 -20.87 18.94
N ALA A 133 5.46 -19.95 19.36
CA ALA A 133 5.86 -18.59 19.69
C ALA A 133 6.70 -18.57 20.97
N GLY A 134 7.86 -17.92 20.93
CA GLY A 134 8.72 -17.74 22.11
C GLY A 134 8.21 -16.65 23.04
N HIS A 135 8.37 -16.80 24.36
CA HIS A 135 7.95 -15.80 25.35
C HIS A 135 8.49 -14.37 25.10
N GLU A 136 9.66 -14.26 24.48
CA GLU A 136 10.27 -12.97 24.15
C GLU A 136 9.49 -12.20 23.06
N GLN A 137 8.78 -12.89 22.16
CA GLN A 137 7.99 -12.24 21.09
C GLN A 137 6.87 -11.36 21.67
N SER A 138 6.14 -11.82 22.69
CA SER A 138 5.07 -11.04 23.33
C SER A 138 5.60 -9.75 23.99
N ARG A 139 6.78 -9.83 24.62
CA ARG A 139 7.44 -8.65 25.22
C ARG A 139 7.88 -7.66 24.15
N ILE A 140 8.44 -8.16 23.04
CA ILE A 140 8.84 -7.32 21.91
C ILE A 140 7.63 -6.59 21.35
N ILE A 141 6.52 -7.28 21.06
CA ILE A 141 5.29 -6.66 20.54
C ILE A 141 4.80 -5.55 21.47
N THR A 142 4.76 -5.80 22.78
CA THR A 142 4.33 -4.79 23.76
C THR A 142 5.23 -3.56 23.76
N ARG A 143 6.55 -3.74 23.60
CA ARG A 143 7.52 -2.65 23.49
C ARG A 143 7.30 -1.85 22.20
N VAL A 144 7.16 -2.52 21.07
CA VAL A 144 6.89 -1.91 19.75
C VAL A 144 5.66 -1.01 19.84
N LEU A 145 4.55 -1.52 20.37
CA LEU A 145 3.30 -0.75 20.52
C LEU A 145 3.49 0.50 21.38
N ARG A 146 4.24 0.42 22.47
CA ARG A 146 4.53 1.56 23.34
C ARG A 146 5.35 2.64 22.61
N ASN A 147 6.39 2.23 21.88
CA ASN A 147 7.26 3.14 21.16
C ASN A 147 6.49 3.87 20.06
N LEU A 148 5.64 3.16 19.32
CA LEU A 148 4.77 3.75 18.29
C LEU A 148 3.75 4.72 18.88
N GLN A 149 3.20 4.43 20.06
CA GLN A 149 2.25 5.32 20.72
C GLN A 149 2.84 6.66 21.16
N ALA A 150 4.13 6.67 21.50
CA ALA A 150 4.86 7.85 21.99
C ALA A 150 5.28 8.82 20.86
N ALA A 151 5.26 8.39 19.60
CA ALA A 151 5.61 9.24 18.47
C ALA A 151 4.58 10.35 18.26
N THR A 152 5.05 11.59 18.09
CA THR A 152 4.22 12.80 17.92
C THR A 152 4.32 13.44 16.54
N THR A 153 5.30 13.03 15.73
CA THR A 153 5.50 13.49 14.35
C THR A 153 5.50 12.31 13.39
N LEU A 154 5.15 12.54 12.13
CA LEU A 154 5.20 11.49 11.10
C LEU A 154 6.62 10.96 10.90
N GLU A 155 7.63 11.83 10.90
CA GLU A 155 9.03 11.43 10.72
C GLU A 155 9.48 10.44 11.80
N THR A 156 9.24 10.76 13.08
CA THR A 156 9.58 9.87 14.20
C THR A 156 8.73 8.59 14.18
N LEU A 157 7.44 8.69 13.83
CA LEU A 157 6.57 7.52 13.72
C LEU A 157 7.09 6.56 12.64
N PHE A 158 7.45 7.08 11.48
CA PHE A 158 7.94 6.30 10.35
C PHE A 158 9.28 5.64 10.66
N ASP A 159 10.21 6.38 11.26
CA ASP A 159 11.52 5.86 11.63
C ASP A 159 11.43 4.72 12.67
N ILE A 160 10.63 4.89 13.73
CA ILE A 160 10.39 3.83 14.71
C ILE A 160 9.74 2.61 14.04
N SER A 161 8.76 2.84 13.16
CA SER A 161 8.02 1.75 12.50
C SER A 161 8.92 0.84 11.68
N VAL A 162 9.79 1.40 10.83
CA VAL A 162 10.66 0.58 9.98
C VAL A 162 11.66 -0.23 10.80
N HIS A 163 12.23 0.35 11.86
CA HIS A 163 13.20 -0.33 12.73
C HIS A 163 12.56 -1.40 13.60
N GLU A 164 11.39 -1.15 14.17
CA GLU A 164 10.69 -2.13 14.99
C GLU A 164 10.16 -3.31 14.16
N ILE A 165 9.60 -3.04 12.97
CA ILE A 165 9.19 -4.12 12.05
C ILE A 165 10.42 -4.92 11.59
N GLN A 166 11.54 -4.27 11.25
CA GLN A 166 12.79 -4.97 10.92
C GLN A 166 13.25 -5.86 12.07
N ALA A 167 13.32 -5.34 13.29
CA ALA A 167 13.74 -6.11 14.47
C ALA A 167 12.79 -7.27 14.80
N LEU A 168 11.48 -7.10 14.57
CA LEU A 168 10.47 -8.11 14.83
C LEU A 168 10.51 -9.26 13.81
N THR A 169 10.85 -8.95 12.56
CA THR A 169 10.66 -9.88 11.43
C THR A 169 11.96 -10.43 10.86
N GLY A 170 13.08 -9.75 11.09
CA GLY A 170 14.39 -10.12 10.53
C GLY A 170 14.58 -9.76 9.05
N TYR A 171 13.67 -8.99 8.44
CA TYR A 171 13.83 -8.54 7.06
C TYR A 171 15.02 -7.57 6.92
N ASP A 172 15.77 -7.72 5.82
CA ASP A 172 16.97 -6.90 5.57
C ASP A 172 16.61 -5.46 5.22
N ARG A 173 15.53 -5.26 4.46
CA ARG A 173 15.03 -3.94 4.12
C ARG A 173 13.57 -3.83 4.54
N VAL A 174 13.25 -2.82 5.34
CA VAL A 174 11.88 -2.45 5.68
C VAL A 174 11.69 -0.98 5.33
N MET A 175 10.68 -0.68 4.51
CA MET A 175 10.45 0.67 4.02
C MET A 175 8.98 1.06 4.12
N ILE A 176 8.72 2.35 4.38
CA ILE A 176 7.38 2.92 4.23
C ILE A 176 7.28 3.53 2.85
N TYR A 177 6.39 2.94 2.05
CA TYR A 177 6.01 3.38 0.72
C TYR A 177 4.69 4.14 0.81
N ARG A 178 4.70 5.46 0.57
CA ARG A 178 3.51 6.31 0.58
C ARG A 178 2.97 6.47 -0.84
N PHE A 179 1.66 6.32 -1.02
CA PHE A 179 1.01 6.69 -2.28
C PHE A 179 0.76 8.20 -2.34
N GLU A 180 1.03 8.78 -3.50
CA GLU A 180 0.73 10.18 -3.81
C GLU A 180 -0.59 10.26 -4.59
N PRO A 181 -1.24 11.44 -4.68
CA PRO A 181 -2.56 11.58 -5.32
C PRO A 181 -2.62 11.08 -6.76
N GLU A 182 -1.53 11.19 -7.51
CA GLU A 182 -1.43 10.73 -8.91
C GLU A 182 -1.15 9.21 -9.01
N GLY A 183 -1.09 8.50 -7.89
CA GLY A 183 -0.93 7.05 -7.81
C GLY A 183 0.51 6.54 -7.85
N HIS A 184 1.49 7.43 -8.12
CA HIS A 184 2.90 7.11 -7.89
C HIS A 184 3.16 6.95 -6.39
N GLY A 185 4.29 6.35 -6.02
CA GLY A 185 4.64 6.29 -4.61
C GLY A 185 6.09 6.57 -4.32
N LYS A 186 6.33 6.87 -3.06
CA LYS A 186 7.58 7.40 -2.56
C LYS A 186 8.00 6.67 -1.31
N VAL A 187 9.27 6.33 -1.22
CA VAL A 187 9.84 5.79 0.02
C VAL A 187 10.14 6.93 0.97
N VAL A 188 9.35 7.02 2.04
CA VAL A 188 9.43 8.11 3.04
C VAL A 188 10.25 7.76 4.27
N ALA A 189 10.46 6.47 4.54
CA ALA A 189 11.36 5.98 5.58
C ALA A 189 11.88 4.58 5.21
N GLN A 190 13.04 4.22 5.75
CA GLN A 190 13.66 2.92 5.50
C GLN A 190 14.60 2.53 6.64
N ALA A 191 14.50 1.28 7.08
CA ALA A 191 15.54 0.55 7.80
C ALA A 191 16.20 -0.45 6.84
N LEU A 192 17.53 -0.55 6.89
CA LEU A 192 18.31 -1.38 5.99
C LEU A 192 19.49 -2.03 6.72
N THR A 193 19.58 -3.35 6.58
CA THR A 193 20.70 -4.19 6.96
C THR A 193 21.08 -5.07 5.77
N GLY A 194 22.28 -5.65 5.79
CA GLY A 194 22.73 -6.56 4.72
C GLY A 194 23.14 -5.84 3.44
N LEU A 195 22.87 -6.48 2.29
CA LEU A 195 23.43 -6.10 0.98
C LEU A 195 22.41 -5.53 -0.02
N LEU A 196 21.13 -5.48 0.35
CA LEU A 196 20.11 -4.91 -0.53
C LEU A 196 20.38 -3.41 -0.78
N PRO A 197 20.09 -2.88 -1.98
CA PRO A 197 20.26 -1.46 -2.26
C PRO A 197 19.29 -0.60 -1.44
N SER A 198 19.75 0.60 -1.07
CA SER A 198 18.90 1.59 -0.42
C SER A 198 17.94 2.23 -1.42
N TYR A 199 16.66 2.30 -1.06
CA TYR A 199 15.59 2.95 -1.81
C TYR A 199 15.06 4.23 -1.15
N SER A 200 15.70 4.69 -0.07
CA SER A 200 15.26 5.89 0.65
C SER A 200 15.15 7.10 -0.29
N GLY A 201 13.97 7.74 -0.29
CA GLY A 201 13.68 8.92 -1.11
C GLY A 201 13.39 8.67 -2.59
N LEU A 202 13.47 7.42 -3.08
CA LEU A 202 13.11 7.08 -4.46
C LEU A 202 11.59 7.18 -4.70
N ASN A 203 11.23 7.50 -5.94
CA ASN A 203 9.85 7.48 -6.43
C ASN A 203 9.66 6.33 -7.41
N PHE A 204 8.49 5.71 -7.36
CA PHE A 204 8.10 4.59 -8.20
C PHE A 204 6.80 4.92 -8.93
N PRO A 205 6.67 4.51 -10.20
CA PRO A 205 5.46 4.77 -10.98
C PRO A 205 4.27 4.00 -10.42
N GLY A 206 3.07 4.54 -10.58
CA GLY A 206 1.83 3.91 -10.10
C GLY A 206 1.48 2.59 -10.78
N SER A 207 2.18 2.24 -11.86
CA SER A 207 2.09 0.97 -12.56
C SER A 207 2.73 -0.20 -11.80
N ASP A 208 3.69 0.06 -10.90
CA ASP A 208 4.38 -1.00 -10.14
C ASP A 208 3.44 -1.73 -9.18
N ILE A 209 2.40 -1.02 -8.71
CA ILE A 209 1.33 -1.58 -7.87
C ILE A 209 -0.01 -1.22 -8.53
N PRO A 210 -0.53 -2.07 -9.44
CA PRO A 210 -1.74 -1.74 -10.21
C PRO A 210 -2.98 -1.62 -9.32
N ALA A 211 -4.03 -0.94 -9.81
CA ALA A 211 -5.23 -0.64 -9.05
C ALA A 211 -5.89 -1.87 -8.39
N GLN A 212 -5.95 -3.00 -9.09
CA GLN A 212 -6.47 -4.25 -8.53
C GLN A 212 -5.64 -4.81 -7.37
N ALA A 213 -4.33 -4.63 -7.39
CA ALA A 213 -3.45 -5.03 -6.29
C ALA A 213 -3.62 -4.08 -5.10
N ARG A 214 -3.76 -2.76 -5.36
CA ARG A 214 -4.07 -1.78 -4.31
C ARG A 214 -5.38 -2.09 -3.60
N GLU A 215 -6.42 -2.47 -4.34
CA GLU A 215 -7.69 -2.89 -3.75
C GLU A 215 -7.52 -4.15 -2.88
N LEU A 216 -6.73 -5.13 -3.33
CA LEU A 216 -6.42 -6.29 -2.49
C LEU A 216 -5.64 -5.93 -1.22
N TYR A 217 -4.72 -4.96 -1.27
CA TYR A 217 -4.04 -4.47 -0.08
C TYR A 217 -4.97 -3.68 0.86
N ARG A 218 -5.99 -3.00 0.31
CA ARG A 218 -7.01 -2.33 1.11
C ARG A 218 -7.88 -3.32 1.88
N LEU A 219 -8.20 -4.45 1.26
CA LEU A 219 -9.00 -5.53 1.86
C LEU A 219 -8.17 -6.44 2.78
N ASN A 220 -6.92 -6.73 2.41
CA ASN A 220 -6.02 -7.62 3.15
C ASN A 220 -4.78 -6.87 3.61
N TRP A 221 -4.67 -6.74 4.93
CA TRP A 221 -3.67 -5.90 5.57
C TRP A 221 -2.28 -6.50 5.62
N ILE A 222 -2.15 -7.78 5.28
CA ILE A 222 -0.87 -8.47 5.21
C ILE A 222 -0.81 -9.40 4.02
N ARG A 223 0.37 -9.44 3.40
CA ARG A 223 0.71 -10.39 2.34
C ARG A 223 2.15 -10.81 2.51
N VAL A 224 2.41 -12.10 2.32
CA VAL A 224 3.76 -12.68 2.43
C VAL A 224 4.09 -13.55 1.24
N ILE A 225 5.36 -13.52 0.86
CA ILE A 225 5.99 -14.34 -0.16
C ILE A 225 7.29 -14.83 0.47
N PRO A 226 7.31 -16.00 1.14
CA PRO A 226 8.49 -16.47 1.84
C PRO A 226 9.67 -16.76 0.91
N ASP A 227 9.37 -17.13 -0.34
CA ASP A 227 10.34 -17.31 -1.40
C ASP A 227 9.67 -17.00 -2.74
N ALA A 228 10.13 -15.99 -3.47
CA ALA A 228 9.62 -15.56 -4.76
C ALA A 228 10.02 -16.50 -5.92
N THR A 229 10.93 -17.45 -5.66
CA THR A 229 11.34 -18.49 -6.63
C THR A 229 10.51 -19.77 -6.55
N TYR A 230 9.47 -19.78 -5.71
CA TYR A 230 8.58 -20.93 -5.56
C TYR A 230 7.91 -21.35 -6.88
N VAL A 231 7.58 -22.64 -6.95
CA VAL A 231 6.70 -23.17 -7.99
C VAL A 231 5.26 -23.15 -7.46
N PRO A 232 4.31 -22.50 -8.16
CA PRO A 232 2.92 -22.49 -7.74
C PRO A 232 2.34 -23.91 -7.62
N VAL A 233 1.61 -24.16 -6.54
CA VAL A 233 0.94 -25.44 -6.29
C VAL A 233 -0.53 -25.33 -6.71
N PRO A 234 -0.98 -26.04 -7.75
CA PRO A 234 -2.35 -25.91 -8.24
C PRO A 234 -3.37 -26.48 -7.25
N LEU A 235 -4.59 -25.95 -7.31
CA LEU A 235 -5.75 -26.56 -6.68
C LEU A 235 -6.28 -27.70 -7.55
N ILE A 236 -6.69 -28.79 -6.89
CA ILE A 236 -7.27 -29.98 -7.50
C ILE A 236 -8.69 -30.18 -6.97
N PRO A 237 -9.72 -30.25 -7.84
CA PRO A 237 -9.69 -29.78 -9.23
C PRO A 237 -9.45 -28.26 -9.32
N THR A 238 -9.07 -27.75 -10.49
CA THR A 238 -8.75 -26.32 -10.67
C THR A 238 -9.97 -25.41 -10.51
N LEU A 239 -11.13 -25.85 -11.00
CA LEU A 239 -12.40 -25.15 -10.88
C LEU A 239 -13.23 -25.78 -9.78
N ARG A 240 -14.05 -24.98 -9.10
CA ARG A 240 -14.98 -25.43 -8.08
C ARG A 240 -15.96 -26.45 -8.67
N PRO A 241 -16.08 -27.66 -8.09
CA PRO A 241 -17.01 -28.67 -8.59
C PRO A 241 -18.47 -28.20 -8.65
N ALA A 242 -18.91 -27.42 -7.66
CA ALA A 242 -20.30 -26.97 -7.54
C ALA A 242 -20.70 -25.90 -8.57
N THR A 243 -19.78 -25.01 -8.95
CA THR A 243 -20.09 -23.82 -9.76
C THR A 243 -19.40 -23.79 -11.12
N GLY A 244 -18.37 -24.61 -11.32
CA GLY A 244 -17.50 -24.54 -12.50
C GLY A 244 -16.71 -23.24 -12.61
N GLN A 245 -16.63 -22.45 -11.52
CA GLN A 245 -15.88 -21.19 -11.47
C GLN A 245 -14.56 -21.33 -10.71
N PRO A 246 -13.58 -20.46 -10.95
CA PRO A 246 -12.38 -20.38 -10.12
C PRO A 246 -12.71 -20.05 -8.65
N LEU A 247 -11.90 -20.54 -7.71
CA LEU A 247 -12.02 -20.18 -6.30
C LEU A 247 -11.42 -18.79 -6.07
N ASP A 248 -12.19 -17.86 -5.51
CA ASP A 248 -11.68 -16.54 -5.11
C ASP A 248 -10.81 -16.68 -3.86
N LEU A 249 -9.51 -16.47 -4.04
CA LEU A 249 -8.48 -16.52 -3.02
C LEU A 249 -8.13 -15.12 -2.51
N GLY A 250 -8.99 -14.12 -2.74
CA GLY A 250 -8.74 -12.73 -2.40
C GLY A 250 -8.25 -12.53 -0.97
N PHE A 251 -8.80 -13.27 0.00
CA PHE A 251 -8.43 -13.23 1.42
C PHE A 251 -7.43 -14.30 1.88
N SER A 252 -7.02 -15.19 0.98
CA SER A 252 -6.08 -16.27 1.30
C SER A 252 -4.66 -15.73 1.45
N THR A 253 -3.99 -16.11 2.54
CA THR A 253 -2.57 -15.79 2.78
C THR A 253 -1.63 -16.62 1.92
N LEU A 254 -2.01 -17.87 1.61
CA LEU A 254 -1.27 -18.80 0.76
C LEU A 254 -1.47 -18.52 -0.74
N ARG A 255 -2.36 -17.61 -1.13
CA ARG A 255 -2.65 -17.32 -2.54
C ARG A 255 -1.38 -17.13 -3.37
N SER A 256 -1.30 -17.83 -4.50
CA SER A 256 -0.21 -17.66 -5.45
C SER A 256 -0.20 -16.23 -6.00
N VAL A 257 1.00 -15.73 -6.17
CA VAL A 257 1.33 -14.40 -6.66
C VAL A 257 1.54 -14.41 -8.16
N SER A 258 1.20 -13.30 -8.82
CA SER A 258 1.51 -13.05 -10.23
C SER A 258 3.00 -13.35 -10.52
N PRO A 259 3.30 -14.17 -11.54
CA PRO A 259 4.68 -14.43 -11.97
C PRO A 259 5.44 -13.15 -12.35
N VAL A 260 4.74 -12.14 -12.86
CA VAL A 260 5.34 -10.84 -13.20
C VAL A 260 5.90 -10.16 -11.95
N HIS A 261 5.16 -10.22 -10.84
CA HIS A 261 5.63 -9.67 -9.56
C HIS A 261 6.79 -10.49 -8.99
N CYS A 262 6.80 -11.82 -9.15
CA CYS A 262 7.94 -12.64 -8.73
C CYS A 262 9.22 -12.27 -9.51
N GLU A 263 9.13 -12.05 -10.83
CA GLU A 263 10.29 -11.60 -11.62
C GLU A 263 10.72 -10.18 -11.24
N TYR A 264 9.77 -9.29 -10.93
CA TYR A 264 10.08 -7.96 -10.39
C TYR A 264 10.88 -8.03 -9.09
N LEU A 265 10.49 -8.87 -8.13
CA LEU A 265 11.23 -9.09 -6.87
C LEU A 265 12.64 -9.63 -7.14
N LYS A 266 12.76 -10.62 -8.03
CA LYS A 266 14.04 -11.20 -8.42
C LYS A 266 14.98 -10.17 -9.06
N ASN A 267 14.47 -9.29 -9.92
CA ASN A 267 15.24 -8.19 -10.52
C ASN A 267 15.73 -7.17 -9.48
N MET A 268 15.03 -7.05 -8.35
CA MET A 268 15.44 -6.23 -7.21
C MET A 268 16.36 -6.96 -6.21
N GLY A 269 16.75 -8.21 -6.48
CA GLY A 269 17.55 -9.04 -5.58
C GLY A 269 16.78 -9.51 -4.34
N VAL A 270 15.45 -9.50 -4.37
CA VAL A 270 14.58 -9.90 -3.25
C VAL A 270 14.08 -11.33 -3.47
N ARG A 271 14.35 -12.22 -2.50
CA ARG A 271 13.82 -13.59 -2.44
C ARG A 271 12.59 -13.68 -1.56
N SER A 272 12.57 -13.03 -0.39
CA SER A 272 11.39 -13.01 0.48
C SER A 272 10.81 -11.60 0.57
N SER A 273 9.49 -11.49 0.57
CA SER A 273 8.77 -10.23 0.64
C SER A 273 7.58 -10.31 1.59
N MET A 274 7.37 -9.25 2.37
CA MET A 274 6.16 -9.06 3.16
C MET A 274 5.68 -7.62 3.01
N SER A 275 4.37 -7.42 2.94
CA SER A 275 3.79 -6.08 2.93
C SER A 275 2.70 -5.95 3.98
N ILE A 276 2.67 -4.81 4.68
CA ILE A 276 1.64 -4.44 5.65
C ILE A 276 0.93 -3.19 5.13
N SER A 277 -0.40 -3.22 5.05
CA SER A 277 -1.17 -2.08 4.55
C SER A 277 -1.30 -0.97 5.59
N LEU A 278 -1.21 0.28 5.13
CA LEU A 278 -1.48 1.48 5.91
C LEU A 278 -2.66 2.19 5.26
N LEU A 279 -3.74 2.40 6.02
CA LEU A 279 -4.98 3.01 5.53
C LEU A 279 -5.21 4.39 6.16
N ASP A 280 -5.90 5.26 5.42
CA ASP A 280 -6.45 6.50 5.93
C ASP A 280 -7.86 6.69 5.37
N GLY A 281 -8.85 6.90 6.24
CA GLY A 281 -10.24 7.02 5.81
C GLY A 281 -10.82 5.82 5.04
N GLY A 282 -10.22 4.63 5.17
CA GLY A 282 -10.61 3.42 4.43
C GLY A 282 -9.93 3.26 3.06
N GLU A 283 -9.14 4.24 2.64
CA GLU A 283 -8.32 4.22 1.43
C GLU A 283 -6.88 3.78 1.72
N LEU A 284 -6.21 3.20 0.73
CA LEU A 284 -4.81 2.77 0.86
C LEU A 284 -3.87 3.98 0.85
N TRP A 285 -3.38 4.37 2.03
CA TRP A 285 -2.44 5.48 2.21
C TRP A 285 -1.00 5.08 1.83
N GLY A 286 -0.62 3.85 2.15
CA GLY A 286 0.73 3.35 1.90
C GLY A 286 0.91 1.88 2.27
N LEU A 287 2.15 1.41 2.17
CA LEU A 287 2.57 0.08 2.55
C LEU A 287 3.84 0.16 3.39
N ILE A 288 3.94 -0.70 4.40
CA ILE A 288 5.25 -1.12 4.91
C ILE A 288 5.68 -2.30 4.05
N ALA A 289 6.70 -2.11 3.21
CA ALA A 289 7.24 -3.14 2.34
C ALA A 289 8.55 -3.68 2.91
N CYS A 290 8.63 -5.00 3.06
CA CYS A 290 9.76 -5.72 3.62
C CYS A 290 10.38 -6.60 2.53
N GLY A 291 11.70 -6.63 2.43
CA GLY A 291 12.44 -7.43 1.45
C GLY A 291 13.68 -8.07 2.07
N HIS A 292 13.94 -9.33 1.73
CA HIS A 292 15.09 -10.10 2.18
C HIS A 292 15.74 -10.83 0.98
N PRO A 293 17.08 -10.92 0.91
CA PRO A 293 17.78 -11.54 -0.23
C PRO A 293 17.70 -13.07 -0.23
N GLU A 294 17.27 -13.69 0.87
CA GLU A 294 17.08 -15.14 1.02
C GLU A 294 15.62 -15.50 1.35
N PRO A 295 15.21 -16.77 1.26
CA PRO A 295 13.93 -17.22 1.78
C PRO A 295 13.78 -16.91 3.27
N LEU A 296 12.63 -16.38 3.64
CA LEU A 296 12.32 -16.04 5.03
C LEU A 296 10.83 -16.22 5.27
N LEU A 297 10.49 -17.22 6.09
CA LEU A 297 9.12 -17.45 6.53
C LEU A 297 8.92 -16.83 7.91
N VAL A 298 8.19 -15.72 7.95
CA VAL A 298 7.71 -15.13 9.21
C VAL A 298 6.53 -15.95 9.73
N SER A 299 6.54 -16.33 11.01
CA SER A 299 5.47 -17.14 11.59
C SER A 299 4.11 -16.44 11.53
N ARG A 300 3.03 -17.22 11.59
CA ARG A 300 1.67 -16.67 11.50
C ARG A 300 1.39 -15.64 12.59
N GLU A 301 1.79 -15.93 13.81
CA GLU A 301 1.57 -15.08 14.99
C GLU A 301 2.29 -13.73 14.85
N LEU A 302 3.51 -13.75 14.30
CA LEU A 302 4.26 -12.52 14.03
C LEU A 302 3.61 -11.70 12.90
N ARG A 303 3.04 -12.36 11.90
CA ARG A 303 2.29 -11.68 10.83
C ARG A 303 1.03 -11.01 11.36
N ASP A 304 0.28 -11.67 12.25
CA ASP A 304 -0.90 -11.07 12.88
C ASP A 304 -0.50 -9.85 13.74
N ALA A 305 0.62 -9.95 14.46
CA ALA A 305 1.18 -8.81 15.18
C ALA A 305 1.56 -7.64 14.25
N CYS A 306 2.20 -7.94 13.11
CA CYS A 306 2.53 -6.94 12.10
C CYS A 306 1.27 -6.27 11.50
N ALA A 307 0.20 -7.04 11.24
CA ALA A 307 -1.07 -6.50 10.76
C ALA A 307 -1.72 -5.57 11.81
N MET A 308 -1.71 -5.96 13.09
CA MET A 308 -2.19 -5.10 14.18
C MET A 308 -1.35 -3.81 14.32
N ILE A 309 -0.04 -3.91 14.16
CA ILE A 309 0.84 -2.73 14.12
C ILE A 309 0.44 -1.82 12.94
N GLY A 310 0.20 -2.38 11.75
CA GLY A 310 -0.29 -1.63 10.58
C GLY A 310 -1.60 -0.87 10.87
N GLN A 311 -2.54 -1.48 11.58
CA GLN A 311 -3.80 -0.85 12.02
C GLN A 311 -3.55 0.32 12.98
N LEU A 312 -2.71 0.12 13.99
CA LEU A 312 -2.36 1.18 14.92
C LEU A 312 -1.66 2.35 14.21
N LEU A 313 -0.73 2.05 13.30
CA LEU A 313 0.00 3.03 12.52
C LEU A 313 -0.94 3.84 11.62
N SER A 314 -1.88 3.18 10.96
CA SER A 314 -2.92 3.82 10.14
C SER A 314 -3.67 4.89 10.95
N VAL A 315 -4.18 4.51 12.13
CA VAL A 315 -4.88 5.43 13.03
C VAL A 315 -3.97 6.59 13.50
N LYS A 316 -2.71 6.30 13.82
CA LYS A 316 -1.74 7.31 14.27
C LYS A 316 -1.36 8.29 13.17
N ILE A 317 -1.19 7.82 11.93
CA ILE A 317 -0.93 8.66 10.77
C ILE A 317 -2.08 9.66 10.60
N SER A 318 -3.33 9.19 10.55
CA SER A 318 -4.50 10.05 10.42
C SER A 318 -4.59 11.07 11.55
N ALA A 319 -4.30 10.66 12.79
CA ALA A 319 -4.34 11.55 13.96
C ALA A 319 -3.27 12.65 13.92
N ILE A 320 -2.04 12.31 13.52
CA ILE A 320 -0.94 13.30 13.40
C ILE A 320 -1.24 14.27 12.26
N VAL A 321 -1.63 13.76 11.09
CA VAL A 321 -2.00 14.58 9.92
C VAL A 321 -3.16 15.54 10.26
N ALA A 322 -4.20 15.04 10.93
CA ALA A 322 -5.32 15.89 11.35
C ALA A 322 -4.86 16.98 12.33
N THR A 323 -3.96 16.65 13.26
CA THR A 323 -3.39 17.61 14.22
C THR A 323 -2.58 18.70 13.51
N ASP A 324 -1.74 18.31 12.55
CA ASP A 324 -0.94 19.25 11.76
C ASP A 324 -1.83 20.19 10.94
N ILE A 325 -2.86 19.65 10.28
CA ILE A 325 -3.84 20.46 9.53
C ILE A 325 -4.57 21.43 10.46
N GLN A 326 -4.97 21.02 11.67
CA GLN A 326 -5.62 21.94 12.62
C GLN A 326 -4.66 23.04 13.07
N ARG A 327 -3.41 22.70 13.39
CA ARG A 327 -2.39 23.67 13.78
C ARG A 327 -2.15 24.69 12.67
N GLU A 328 -1.96 24.24 11.43
CA GLU A 328 -1.81 25.15 10.29
C GLU A 328 -3.04 26.06 10.10
N ARG A 329 -4.24 25.52 10.33
CA ARG A 329 -5.48 26.29 10.21
C ARG A 329 -5.56 27.36 11.31
N GLU A 330 -5.22 27.02 12.55
CA GLU A 330 -5.19 27.96 13.67
C GLU A 330 -4.18 29.08 13.42
N GLU A 331 -2.97 28.74 12.97
CA GLU A 331 -1.94 29.71 12.58
C GLU A 331 -2.45 30.65 11.47
N LYS A 332 -3.08 30.10 10.43
CA LYS A 332 -3.69 30.89 9.34
C LYS A 332 -4.82 31.79 9.83
N VAL A 333 -5.66 31.35 10.77
CA VAL A 333 -6.72 32.17 11.37
C VAL A 333 -6.14 33.35 12.14
N VAL A 334 -5.05 33.13 12.89
CA VAL A 334 -4.34 34.22 13.58
C VAL A 334 -3.79 35.24 12.59
N LEU A 335 -3.14 34.78 11.51
CA LEU A 335 -2.61 35.66 10.46
C LEU A 335 -3.73 36.47 9.77
N LEU A 336 -4.87 35.83 9.47
CA LEU A 336 -6.04 36.50 8.91
C LEU A 336 -6.61 37.57 9.85
N GLY A 337 -6.65 37.31 11.16
CA GLY A 337 -7.07 38.29 12.16
C GLY A 337 -6.15 39.52 12.21
N GLN A 338 -4.84 39.30 12.11
CA GLN A 338 -3.85 40.38 12.05
C GLN A 338 -3.98 41.21 10.77
N LEU A 339 -4.18 40.56 9.62
CA LEU A 339 -4.44 41.25 8.35
C LEU A 339 -5.75 42.06 8.41
N ALA A 340 -6.81 41.49 8.98
CA ALA A 340 -8.09 42.20 9.14
C ALA A 340 -7.98 43.43 10.06
N ASP A 341 -7.21 43.34 11.15
CA ASP A 341 -6.92 44.50 12.02
C ASP A 341 -6.10 45.57 11.28
N ALA A 342 -5.08 45.17 10.50
CA ALA A 342 -4.29 46.09 9.69
C ALA A 342 -5.14 46.82 8.62
N MET A 343 -6.04 46.10 7.95
CA MET A 343 -7.00 46.67 6.99
C MET A 343 -8.00 47.62 7.67
N SER A 344 -8.46 47.29 8.88
CA SER A 344 -9.43 48.11 9.62
C SER A 344 -8.84 49.42 10.16
N ARG A 345 -7.52 49.46 10.36
CA ARG A 345 -6.78 50.64 10.85
C ARG A 345 -6.16 51.49 9.74
N ALA A 346 -6.30 51.08 8.48
CA ALA A 346 -5.77 51.85 7.37
C ALA A 346 -6.50 53.21 7.26
N ASP A 347 -5.72 54.30 7.18
CA ASP A 347 -6.26 55.66 7.29
C ASP A 347 -7.10 56.10 6.09
N HIS A 348 -6.83 55.58 4.89
CA HIS A 348 -7.43 56.06 3.63
C HIS A 348 -8.09 54.94 2.81
N GLU A 349 -7.33 53.94 2.37
CA GLU A 349 -7.88 52.79 1.66
C GLU A 349 -7.69 51.51 2.47
N ILE A 350 -8.79 50.76 2.69
CA ILE A 350 -8.79 49.49 3.44
C ILE A 350 -7.71 48.52 2.90
N LEU A 351 -7.44 48.59 1.59
CA LEU A 351 -6.51 47.73 0.88
C LEU A 351 -5.04 48.12 1.09
N ASP A 352 -4.74 49.34 1.51
CA ASP A 352 -3.39 49.74 1.93
C ASP A 352 -2.94 48.95 3.16
N GLY A 353 -3.88 48.52 4.00
CA GLY A 353 -3.59 47.63 5.13
C GLY A 353 -2.96 46.30 4.70
N LEU A 354 -3.37 45.75 3.54
CA LEU A 354 -2.77 44.53 2.97
C LEU A 354 -1.33 44.78 2.50
N VAL A 355 -1.10 45.92 1.85
CA VAL A 355 0.22 46.36 1.35
C VAL A 355 1.18 46.67 2.50
N SER A 356 0.64 47.06 3.67
CA SER A 356 1.45 47.40 4.85
C SER A 356 2.03 46.20 5.61
N ARG A 357 1.51 44.99 5.36
CA ARG A 357 1.90 43.74 6.03
C ARG A 357 2.18 42.60 5.04
N PRO A 358 3.09 42.78 4.08
CA PRO A 358 3.35 41.78 3.03
C PRO A 358 3.88 40.45 3.58
N GLU A 359 4.60 40.47 4.70
CA GLU A 359 5.12 39.29 5.38
C GLU A 359 4.00 38.35 5.87
N LEU A 360 2.85 38.91 6.26
CA LEU A 360 1.69 38.12 6.69
C LEU A 360 1.03 37.43 5.50
N LEU A 361 0.96 38.10 4.34
CA LEU A 361 0.41 37.53 3.10
C LEU A 361 1.30 36.39 2.56
N GLN A 362 2.62 36.57 2.60
CA GLN A 362 3.58 35.52 2.24
C GLN A 362 3.45 34.33 3.19
N SER A 363 3.40 34.58 4.50
CA SER A 363 3.29 33.52 5.52
C SER A 363 1.96 32.77 5.44
N LEU A 364 0.84 33.45 5.18
CA LEU A 364 -0.49 32.85 5.07
C LEU A 364 -0.56 31.79 3.96
N THR A 365 0.22 31.98 2.90
CA THR A 365 0.18 31.16 1.68
C THR A 365 1.44 30.35 1.44
N LEU A 366 2.43 30.47 2.33
CA LEU A 366 3.75 29.87 2.17
C LEU A 366 4.39 30.21 0.81
N ALA A 367 4.13 31.44 0.32
CA ALA A 367 4.61 31.90 -0.97
C ALA A 367 5.91 32.69 -0.83
N ASP A 368 6.87 32.43 -1.73
CA ASP A 368 8.13 33.18 -1.80
C ASP A 368 7.91 34.63 -2.26
N GLY A 369 6.82 34.88 -2.98
CA GLY A 369 6.44 36.21 -3.45
C GLY A 369 4.93 36.42 -3.52
N VAL A 370 4.53 37.67 -3.30
CA VAL A 370 3.15 38.14 -3.34
C VAL A 370 3.07 39.39 -4.21
N ALA A 371 2.14 39.40 -5.15
CA ALA A 371 1.76 40.61 -5.89
C ALA A 371 0.35 41.04 -5.51
N VAL A 372 0.18 42.27 -5.05
CA VAL A 372 -1.13 42.88 -4.72
C VAL A 372 -1.44 43.94 -5.78
N LEU A 373 -2.49 43.70 -6.57
CA LEU A 373 -2.98 44.66 -7.55
C LEU A 373 -4.17 45.40 -6.95
N ILE A 374 -4.10 46.73 -6.89
CA ILE A 374 -5.17 47.61 -6.43
C ILE A 374 -5.37 48.65 -7.52
N ASP A 375 -6.49 48.55 -8.24
CA ASP A 375 -6.78 49.35 -9.43
C ASP A 375 -5.63 49.26 -10.47
N ASP A 376 -4.96 50.36 -10.78
CA ASP A 376 -3.83 50.40 -11.72
C ASP A 376 -2.46 50.28 -11.03
N ARG A 377 -2.43 50.07 -9.70
CA ARG A 377 -1.20 49.95 -8.91
C ARG A 377 -0.86 48.49 -8.67
N VAL A 378 0.42 48.16 -8.87
CA VAL A 378 0.97 46.83 -8.62
C VAL A 378 2.00 46.93 -7.51
N HIS A 379 1.76 46.24 -6.41
CA HIS A 379 2.68 46.12 -5.29
C HIS A 379 3.28 44.73 -5.29
N LEU A 380 4.61 44.63 -5.38
CA LEU A 380 5.33 43.36 -5.44
C LEU A 380 6.18 43.18 -4.18
N PHE A 381 6.08 42.02 -3.56
CA PHE A 381 6.79 41.66 -2.34
C PHE A 381 7.43 40.28 -2.47
N GLY A 382 8.69 40.15 -2.04
CA GLY A 382 9.44 38.89 -2.16
C GLY A 382 9.86 38.57 -3.59
N VAL A 383 9.85 37.28 -3.94
CA VAL A 383 10.29 36.77 -5.25
C VAL A 383 9.13 36.82 -6.25
N CYS A 384 9.06 37.91 -7.02
CA CYS A 384 8.01 38.14 -8.01
C CYS A 384 8.58 38.33 -9.44
N PRO A 385 7.84 37.94 -10.49
CA PRO A 385 8.02 38.41 -11.85
C PRO A 385 7.93 39.93 -11.93
N THR A 386 8.41 40.50 -13.03
CA THR A 386 8.40 41.95 -13.25
C THR A 386 6.98 42.52 -13.27
N THR A 387 6.85 43.81 -12.96
CA THR A 387 5.57 44.52 -12.97
C THR A 387 4.82 44.40 -14.30
N GLU A 388 5.54 44.40 -15.43
CA GLU A 388 4.96 44.22 -16.76
C GLU A 388 4.35 42.83 -16.95
N GLN A 389 5.04 41.78 -16.49
CA GLN A 389 4.54 40.40 -16.54
C GLN A 389 3.30 40.24 -15.65
N VAL A 390 3.32 40.82 -14.44
CA VAL A 390 2.20 40.77 -13.51
C VAL A 390 0.97 41.53 -14.04
N SER A 391 1.19 42.71 -14.62
CA SER A 391 0.13 43.52 -15.24
C SER A 391 -0.48 42.82 -16.46
N GLY A 392 0.31 42.01 -17.17
CA GLY A 392 -0.15 41.14 -18.26
C GLY A 392 -1.16 40.08 -17.80
N PHE A 393 -0.98 39.48 -16.61
CA PHE A 393 -1.94 38.52 -16.06
C PHE A 393 -3.30 39.14 -15.73
N GLY A 394 -3.31 40.39 -15.24
CA GLY A 394 -4.54 41.14 -14.92
C GLY A 394 -5.35 41.58 -16.15
N THR A 395 -4.70 41.74 -17.31
CA THR A 395 -5.31 42.23 -18.55
C THR A 395 -5.70 41.11 -19.54
N GLN A 396 -5.01 39.96 -19.54
CA GLN A 396 -5.27 38.86 -20.49
C GLN A 396 -6.33 37.83 -20.07
N GLY A 397 -7.06 38.04 -18.97
CA GLY A 397 -8.22 37.19 -18.65
C GLY A 397 -7.88 35.72 -18.37
N TRP A 398 -6.74 35.46 -17.73
CA TRP A 398 -6.47 34.19 -17.03
C TRP A 398 -7.41 34.07 -15.81
N HIS A 399 -8.70 33.92 -16.09
CA HIS A 399 -9.72 33.62 -15.10
C HIS A 399 -9.68 32.11 -14.84
N ALA A 400 -9.13 31.71 -13.69
CA ALA A 400 -9.53 30.45 -13.09
C ALA A 400 -11.06 30.45 -12.97
N SER A 401 -11.68 29.37 -13.42
CA SER A 401 -13.13 29.14 -13.53
C SER A 401 -13.91 29.50 -12.26
N GLY A 402 -14.40 30.73 -12.15
CA GLY A 402 -15.24 31.21 -11.06
C GLY A 402 -16.16 32.34 -11.55
N ARG A 403 -17.46 32.18 -11.33
CA ARG A 403 -18.54 32.99 -11.92
C ARG A 403 -18.37 34.49 -11.67
N ARG A 404 -18.54 35.29 -12.74
CA ARG A 404 -18.68 36.75 -12.68
C ARG A 404 -19.97 37.13 -11.98
N SER A 405 -19.88 38.05 -11.03
CA SER A 405 -20.98 38.91 -10.60
C SER A 405 -20.58 40.35 -10.95
N GLU A 406 -21.25 40.93 -11.94
CA GLU A 406 -21.15 42.34 -12.31
C GLU A 406 -21.65 43.23 -11.17
N ARG A 407 -20.75 43.64 -10.27
CA ARG A 407 -20.85 44.90 -9.54
C ARG A 407 -19.46 45.49 -9.40
N GLN A 408 -19.36 46.75 -9.78
CA GLN A 408 -18.24 47.67 -9.59
C GLN A 408 -17.71 47.55 -8.15
N ALA A 409 -16.63 46.78 -7.97
CA ALA A 409 -16.00 46.52 -6.68
C ALA A 409 -14.49 46.37 -6.90
N CYS A 410 -13.70 46.97 -6.01
CA CYS A 410 -12.24 47.04 -6.04
C CYS A 410 -11.59 45.74 -6.54
N ARG A 411 -10.72 45.85 -7.55
CA ARG A 411 -10.06 44.70 -8.20
C ARG A 411 -8.80 44.34 -7.42
N VAL A 412 -8.97 43.70 -6.26
CA VAL A 412 -7.82 43.14 -5.51
C VAL A 412 -7.47 41.78 -6.08
N TRP A 413 -6.27 41.66 -6.66
CA TRP A 413 -5.71 40.38 -7.06
C TRP A 413 -4.45 40.12 -6.27
N VAL A 414 -4.42 39.02 -5.54
CA VAL A 414 -3.24 38.54 -4.83
C VAL A 414 -2.71 37.34 -5.60
N PHE A 415 -1.58 37.50 -6.27
CA PHE A 415 -0.90 36.40 -6.95
C PHE A 415 0.15 35.81 -6.01
N PHE A 416 0.10 34.48 -5.86
CA PHE A 416 1.06 33.70 -5.10
C PHE A 416 1.98 32.98 -6.08
N ILE A 417 3.27 33.13 -5.88
CA ILE A 417 4.26 32.68 -6.86
C ILE A 417 5.13 31.65 -6.18
N PRO A 418 4.78 30.36 -6.28
CA PRO A 418 5.67 29.30 -5.83
C PRO A 418 6.87 29.24 -6.77
N THR A 419 8.07 29.00 -6.24
CA THR A 419 9.22 28.65 -7.07
C THR A 419 8.89 27.40 -7.90
N PRO A 420 9.17 27.37 -9.22
CA PRO A 420 9.20 26.10 -9.92
C PRO A 420 10.26 25.24 -9.23
N CYS A 421 9.89 24.03 -8.81
CA CYS A 421 10.80 23.08 -8.20
C CYS A 421 11.81 22.60 -9.25
N THR A 422 12.78 23.45 -9.63
CA THR A 422 13.88 23.10 -10.52
C THR A 422 14.96 22.40 -9.69
N ARG A 423 14.67 21.17 -9.25
CA ARG A 423 15.68 20.13 -9.31
C ARG A 423 15.49 19.43 -10.65
N SER A 424 16.12 19.98 -11.67
CA SER A 424 16.39 19.26 -12.91
C SER A 424 17.12 17.96 -12.55
N ILE A 425 16.43 16.84 -12.71
CA ILE A 425 17.08 15.53 -12.81
C ILE A 425 18.01 15.64 -14.04
N PRO A 426 19.32 15.38 -13.93
CA PRO A 426 20.13 15.21 -15.12
C PRO A 426 19.58 13.99 -15.86
N LYS A 427 19.02 14.21 -17.05
CA LYS A 427 18.70 13.14 -18.00
C LYS A 427 19.96 12.28 -18.14
N ALA A 428 19.91 11.04 -17.68
CA ALA A 428 20.93 10.05 -17.99
C ALA A 428 21.00 9.93 -19.52
N ARG A 429 22.12 10.32 -20.12
CA ARG A 429 22.42 9.98 -21.51
C ARG A 429 22.66 8.48 -21.57
N PRO A 430 22.21 7.79 -22.63
CA PRO A 430 22.59 6.41 -22.87
C PRO A 430 24.08 6.38 -23.21
N THR A 431 24.91 5.91 -22.28
CA THR A 431 26.30 5.55 -22.60
C THR A 431 26.35 4.10 -23.08
N GLU A 432 26.92 3.97 -24.26
CA GLU A 432 27.31 2.77 -24.98
C GLU A 432 27.98 1.74 -24.06
N MET A 433 27.42 0.53 -23.98
CA MET A 433 28.17 -0.69 -23.68
C MET A 433 27.99 -1.66 -24.85
N SER A 434 28.67 -1.32 -25.93
CA SER A 434 29.10 -2.25 -26.96
C SER A 434 30.57 -2.61 -26.66
N ARG A 435 30.85 -3.92 -26.59
CA ARG A 435 32.16 -4.59 -26.54
C ARG A 435 32.89 -4.62 -25.19
N ALA A 436 32.87 -5.79 -24.55
CA ALA A 436 34.04 -6.67 -24.48
C ALA A 436 33.70 -7.99 -23.75
N ALA A 437 34.04 -9.11 -24.42
CA ALA A 437 34.13 -10.51 -23.97
C ALA A 437 32.86 -11.22 -23.51
#